data_AF-A0A1W2AC49-F1
#
_entry.id   AF-A0A1W2AC49-F1
#
_cell.length_a   1.000
_cell.length_b   1.000
_cell.length_c   1.000
_cell.angle_alpha   90.00
_cell.angle_beta   90.00
_cell.angle_gamma   90.00
#
_symmetry.space_group_name_H-M   'P 1'
#
loop_
_entity.id
_entity.type
_entity.pdbx_description
1 polymer ?
#
loop_
_entity_poly.entity_id
_entity_poly.type
_entity_poly.pdbx_seq_one_letter_code
_entity_poly.pdbx_strand_id
1 'polypeptide(L)'
;MDEKREMQNRLNQSLSGLKEDPFLAQRVIAQGKGEPEMKKKISFAFVLAMVLLLLLAVAAVAEVLGVNVFELFGKTDSRYAELAPYTTLESTPEVSVNSEELGQTDAAINSAYYDGTSLIVGYTIRNSSRMEEYLPDETLAAAMTQMDNNLVWAADNDEEGELITAWVQAREEGRKAGLVQYHVWPSDHTETDDGIDISPRTEETRTGEDGLEYTMREYNTPLTEELRNLDQLTVNIRLYRTEEYLYFDGEKTWTLQKTEPAGVMRAVVQKTGAEAPVFSGTGTYKGTDFSASVTASASSAALDIHFSELLPQLPEDHWYAFYLTDETGTVLFQNEGWDDEKKEGTITFEGTGKVPQELSLRIIEEQEGEIDVDAEMKEAEEIKLNR
;
A
#
# COMPACT_ATOMS: atom_id res chain seq x y z
N MET A 1 -68.90 79.91 8.03
CA MET A 1 -67.55 79.95 8.62
C MET A 1 -67.51 79.00 9.82
N ASP A 2 -68.01 77.76 9.66
CA ASP A 2 -68.26 76.83 10.77
C ASP A 2 -67.70 75.42 10.54
N GLU A 3 -67.52 74.96 9.30
CA GLU A 3 -66.96 73.62 9.01
C GLU A 3 -65.52 73.46 9.50
N LYS A 4 -64.71 74.52 9.44
CA LYS A 4 -63.29 74.47 9.84
C LYS A 4 -63.14 74.29 11.35
N ARG A 5 -64.06 74.88 12.12
CA ARG A 5 -64.04 74.86 13.59
C ARG A 5 -64.59 73.54 14.13
N GLU A 6 -65.57 72.96 13.45
CA GLU A 6 -66.08 71.62 13.74
C GLU A 6 -65.05 70.53 13.39
N MET A 7 -64.37 70.67 12.25
CA MET A 7 -63.30 69.74 11.85
C MET A 7 -62.11 69.79 12.82
N GLN A 8 -61.72 70.97 13.29
CA GLN A 8 -60.65 71.12 14.29
C GLN A 8 -61.03 70.52 15.65
N ASN A 9 -62.28 70.69 16.10
CA ASN A 9 -62.74 70.07 17.34
C ASN A 9 -62.77 68.55 17.25
N ARG A 10 -63.20 67.98 16.12
CA ARG A 10 -63.19 66.52 15.90
C ARG A 10 -61.78 65.95 15.85
N LEU A 11 -60.83 66.66 15.24
CA LEU A 11 -59.42 66.27 15.24
C LEU A 11 -58.82 66.31 16.65
N ASN A 12 -59.02 67.40 17.38
CA ASN A 12 -58.51 67.52 18.75
C ASN A 12 -59.10 66.48 19.70
N GLN A 13 -60.38 66.12 19.53
CA GLN A 13 -61.03 65.08 20.35
C GLN A 13 -60.57 63.66 19.97
N SER A 14 -60.18 63.41 18.72
CA SER A 14 -59.58 62.14 18.28
C SER A 14 -58.12 61.96 18.74
N LEU A 15 -57.40 63.07 18.95
CA LEU A 15 -55.98 63.07 19.31
C LEU A 15 -55.72 63.28 20.80
N SER A 16 -56.71 63.69 21.60
CA SER A 16 -56.54 63.98 23.04
C SER A 16 -56.22 62.77 23.92
N GLY A 17 -56.34 61.55 23.38
CA GLY A 17 -56.00 60.30 24.05
C GLY A 17 -54.69 59.64 23.60
N LEU A 18 -54.00 60.20 22.60
CA LEU A 18 -52.73 59.67 22.11
C LEU A 18 -51.60 60.16 23.01
N LYS A 19 -51.13 59.29 23.90
CA LYS A 19 -49.82 59.47 24.54
C LYS A 19 -48.74 59.32 23.48
N GLU A 20 -47.83 60.27 23.41
CA GLU A 20 -46.61 60.17 22.61
C GLU A 20 -45.85 58.91 23.04
N ASP A 21 -45.71 57.95 22.11
CA ASP A 21 -44.85 56.79 22.27
C ASP A 21 -43.47 57.11 21.66
N PRO A 22 -42.43 57.31 22.48
CA PRO A 22 -41.08 57.63 22.01
C PRO A 22 -40.51 56.56 21.08
N PHE A 23 -40.96 55.30 21.22
CA PHE A 23 -40.50 54.20 20.39
C PHE A 23 -41.14 54.23 19.00
N LEU A 24 -42.38 54.70 18.87
CA LEU A 24 -43.03 54.84 17.57
C LEU A 24 -42.39 55.97 16.74
N ALA A 25 -42.04 57.08 17.40
CA ALA A 25 -41.32 58.19 16.76
C ALA A 25 -39.92 57.75 16.29
N GLN A 26 -39.18 56.98 17.10
CA GLN A 26 -37.91 56.38 16.67
C GLN A 26 -38.07 55.40 15.51
N ARG A 27 -39.16 54.61 15.49
CA ARG A 27 -39.42 53.62 14.43
C ARG A 27 -39.75 54.27 13.09
N VAL A 28 -40.48 55.39 13.09
CA VAL A 28 -40.78 56.17 11.88
C VAL A 28 -39.53 56.89 11.37
N ILE A 29 -38.66 57.39 12.27
CA ILE A 29 -37.36 57.97 11.89
C ILE A 29 -36.41 56.91 11.33
N ALA A 30 -36.42 55.68 11.88
CA ALA A 30 -35.65 54.55 11.36
C ALA A 30 -36.17 54.06 10.00
N GLN A 31 -37.49 54.06 9.78
CA GLN A 31 -38.07 53.71 8.46
C GLN A 31 -37.89 54.81 7.40
N GLY A 32 -37.72 56.08 7.80
CA GLY A 32 -37.45 57.21 6.88
C GLY A 32 -35.98 57.42 6.55
N LYS A 33 -35.07 56.94 7.40
CA LYS A 33 -33.63 56.83 7.08
C LYS A 33 -33.39 55.42 6.57
N GLY A 34 -33.56 55.22 5.26
CA GLY A 34 -33.36 53.92 4.61
C GLY A 34 -32.19 53.17 5.25
N GLU A 35 -32.54 52.10 5.98
CA GLU A 35 -31.54 51.19 6.53
C GLU A 35 -30.65 50.77 5.36
N PRO A 36 -29.32 50.88 5.45
CA PRO A 36 -28.49 50.29 4.44
C PRO A 36 -28.86 48.81 4.45
N GLU A 37 -29.39 48.29 3.35
CA GLU A 37 -29.53 46.85 3.15
C GLU A 37 -28.16 46.26 3.49
N MET A 38 -28.05 45.62 4.65
CA MET A 38 -26.94 44.74 4.93
C MET A 38 -27.15 43.52 4.05
N LYS A 39 -26.89 43.68 2.75
CA LYS A 39 -26.49 42.56 1.90
C LYS A 39 -25.40 41.89 2.72
N LYS A 40 -25.63 40.67 3.20
CA LYS A 40 -24.60 39.86 3.84
C LYS A 40 -23.50 39.75 2.80
N LYS A 41 -22.53 40.67 2.86
CA LYS A 41 -21.36 40.67 1.99
C LYS A 41 -20.58 39.50 2.52
N ILE A 42 -20.86 38.32 1.98
CA ILE A 42 -19.94 37.21 2.09
C ILE A 42 -18.64 37.79 1.54
N SER A 43 -17.72 38.09 2.45
CA SER A 43 -16.48 38.75 2.10
C SER A 43 -15.83 37.89 1.03
N PHE A 44 -15.28 38.51 -0.02
CA PHE A 44 -14.48 37.77 -0.99
C PHE A 44 -13.41 36.93 -0.29
N ALA A 45 -12.88 37.40 0.84
CA ALA A 45 -11.97 36.65 1.69
C ALA A 45 -12.60 35.42 2.36
N PHE A 46 -13.89 35.45 2.71
CA PHE A 46 -14.59 34.28 3.27
C PHE A 46 -14.92 33.25 2.20
N VAL A 47 -15.36 33.68 1.01
CA VAL A 47 -15.54 32.76 -0.13
C VAL A 47 -14.19 32.17 -0.53
N LEU A 48 -13.15 32.98 -0.63
CA LEU A 48 -11.81 32.53 -0.96
C LEU A 48 -11.25 31.60 0.12
N ALA A 49 -11.45 31.89 1.41
CA ALA A 49 -11.05 31.00 2.50
C ALA A 49 -11.83 29.67 2.46
N MET A 50 -13.12 29.69 2.14
CA MET A 50 -13.92 28.47 2.01
C MET A 50 -13.53 27.68 0.75
N VAL A 51 -13.23 28.35 -0.36
CA VAL A 51 -12.70 27.73 -1.59
C VAL A 51 -11.29 27.20 -1.34
N LEU A 52 -10.42 27.90 -0.61
CA LEU A 52 -9.10 27.40 -0.22
C LEU A 52 -9.21 26.23 0.75
N LEU A 53 -10.12 26.27 1.73
CA LEU A 53 -10.40 25.13 2.63
C LEU A 53 -10.96 23.93 1.86
N LEU A 54 -11.84 24.16 0.88
CA LEU A 54 -12.34 23.10 0.00
C LEU A 54 -11.23 22.60 -0.94
N LEU A 55 -10.36 23.46 -1.46
CA LEU A 55 -9.22 23.08 -2.29
C LEU A 55 -8.14 22.34 -1.48
N LEU A 56 -7.93 22.69 -0.21
CA LEU A 56 -7.03 21.98 0.70
C LEU A 56 -7.63 20.62 1.12
N ALA A 57 -8.94 20.56 1.34
CA ALA A 57 -9.64 19.29 1.58
C ALA A 57 -9.62 18.39 0.32
N VAL A 58 -9.65 18.96 -0.88
CA VAL A 58 -9.51 18.21 -2.14
C VAL A 58 -8.04 17.87 -2.44
N ALA A 59 -7.08 18.70 -2.03
CA ALA A 59 -5.64 18.42 -2.19
C ALA A 59 -5.19 17.25 -1.30
N ALA A 60 -5.72 17.15 -0.08
CA ALA A 60 -5.47 15.99 0.79
C ALA A 60 -5.98 14.66 0.20
N VAL A 61 -7.05 14.71 -0.62
CA VAL A 61 -7.62 13.53 -1.32
C VAL A 61 -6.87 13.24 -2.63
N ALA A 62 -6.27 14.25 -3.28
CA ALA A 62 -5.50 14.06 -4.52
C ALA A 62 -4.08 13.51 -4.28
N GLU A 63 -3.49 13.73 -3.10
CA GLU A 63 -2.10 13.35 -2.81
C GLU A 63 -1.91 11.85 -2.48
N VAL A 64 -2.94 11.13 -2.03
CA VAL A 64 -2.86 9.63 -1.88
C VAL A 64 -2.86 8.94 -3.24
N LEU A 65 -3.51 9.55 -4.24
CA LEU A 65 -3.95 8.88 -5.47
C LEU A 65 -3.14 9.26 -6.73
N GLY A 66 -2.19 10.20 -6.61
CA GLY A 66 -1.35 10.63 -7.73
C GLY A 66 0.00 9.91 -7.84
N VAL A 67 0.40 9.15 -6.83
CA VAL A 67 1.70 8.47 -6.80
C VAL A 67 1.55 7.07 -7.39
N ASN A 68 2.17 6.86 -8.54
CA ASN A 68 2.39 5.52 -9.05
C ASN A 68 3.49 4.85 -8.21
N VAL A 69 3.12 3.86 -7.39
CA VAL A 69 4.08 3.16 -6.51
C VAL A 69 5.23 2.54 -7.31
N PHE A 70 5.00 2.13 -8.56
CA PHE A 70 6.08 1.66 -9.44
C PHE A 70 7.10 2.76 -9.76
N GLU A 71 6.69 4.02 -9.90
CA GLU A 71 7.63 5.13 -10.12
C GLU A 71 8.44 5.43 -8.86
N LEU A 72 7.83 5.30 -7.68
CA LEU A 72 8.51 5.50 -6.40
C LEU A 72 9.59 4.44 -6.19
N PHE A 73 9.23 3.17 -6.34
CA PHE A 73 10.15 2.04 -6.20
C PHE A 73 11.15 1.97 -7.38
N GLY A 74 10.74 2.47 -8.54
CA GLY A 74 11.55 2.68 -9.75
C GLY A 74 12.80 3.53 -9.55
N LYS A 75 12.86 4.33 -8.48
CA LYS A 75 14.04 5.13 -8.12
C LYS A 75 15.23 4.28 -7.68
N THR A 76 14.98 3.07 -7.18
CA THR A 76 16.01 2.16 -6.65
C THR A 76 16.07 0.84 -7.40
N ASP A 77 14.97 0.41 -8.01
CA ASP A 77 14.91 -0.77 -8.88
C ASP A 77 14.40 -0.35 -10.27
N SER A 78 15.28 -0.40 -11.28
CA SER A 78 14.95 0.01 -12.64
C SER A 78 13.85 -0.83 -13.28
N ARG A 79 13.63 -2.08 -12.84
CA ARG A 79 12.56 -2.94 -13.35
C ARG A 79 11.20 -2.29 -13.14
N TYR A 80 10.94 -1.75 -11.95
CA TYR A 80 9.67 -1.06 -11.68
C TYR A 80 9.52 0.22 -12.50
N ALA A 81 10.62 0.96 -12.73
CA ALA A 81 10.59 2.16 -13.56
C ALA A 81 10.17 1.86 -15.01
N GLU A 82 10.65 0.74 -15.57
CA GLU A 82 10.32 0.29 -16.92
C GLU A 82 8.87 -0.24 -17.02
N LEU A 83 8.35 -0.84 -15.93
CA LEU A 83 6.96 -1.32 -15.87
C LEU A 83 5.94 -0.19 -15.62
N ALA A 84 6.32 0.89 -14.93
CA ALA A 84 5.44 1.98 -14.49
C ALA A 84 4.48 2.54 -15.57
N PRO A 85 4.87 2.72 -16.85
CA PRO A 85 3.95 3.20 -17.89
C PRO A 85 2.75 2.27 -18.16
N TYR A 86 2.84 1.01 -17.74
CA TYR A 86 1.82 -0.02 -17.97
C TYR A 86 0.96 -0.31 -16.73
N THR A 87 1.09 0.48 -15.66
CA THR A 87 0.46 0.17 -14.35
C THR A 87 -0.73 1.05 -14.01
N THR A 88 -1.16 1.91 -14.94
CA THR A 88 -2.29 2.82 -14.72
C THR A 88 -3.61 2.06 -14.61
N LEU A 89 -4.36 2.36 -13.55
CA LEU A 89 -5.68 1.78 -13.30
C LEU A 89 -6.79 2.72 -13.78
N GLU A 90 -7.85 2.18 -14.37
CA GLU A 90 -9.00 2.98 -14.85
C GLU A 90 -9.80 3.58 -13.69
N SER A 91 -9.84 2.91 -12.55
CA SER A 91 -10.52 3.37 -11.34
C SER A 91 -9.86 2.79 -10.10
N THR A 92 -9.60 3.64 -9.12
CA THR A 92 -8.99 3.32 -7.83
C THR A 92 -9.97 3.70 -6.71
N PRO A 93 -10.97 2.85 -6.40
CA PRO A 93 -11.88 3.14 -5.31
C PRO A 93 -11.11 3.12 -3.99
N GLU A 94 -11.05 4.27 -3.34
CA GLU A 94 -10.47 4.44 -2.02
C GLU A 94 -11.36 3.79 -0.96
N VAL A 95 -10.72 3.18 0.03
CA VAL A 95 -11.35 2.66 1.23
C VAL A 95 -10.97 3.57 2.39
N SER A 96 -11.96 4.23 2.97
CA SER A 96 -11.78 5.07 4.15
C SER A 96 -12.34 4.37 5.39
N VAL A 97 -11.49 4.24 6.41
CA VAL A 97 -11.82 3.67 7.72
C VAL A 97 -11.75 4.79 8.74
N ASN A 98 -12.81 4.95 9.53
CA ASN A 98 -12.82 5.94 10.62
C ASN A 98 -12.70 5.22 11.97
N SER A 99 -11.75 5.63 12.78
CA SER A 99 -11.63 5.25 14.19
C SER A 99 -11.45 6.48 15.08
N GLU A 100 -11.68 6.32 16.38
CA GLU A 100 -11.46 7.42 17.33
C GLU A 100 -9.95 7.70 17.51
N GLU A 101 -9.15 6.65 17.39
CA GLU A 101 -7.74 6.62 17.78
C GLU A 101 -6.80 7.04 16.65
N LEU A 102 -7.11 6.62 15.42
CA LEU A 102 -6.38 7.00 14.21
C LEU A 102 -7.05 8.19 13.51
N GLY A 103 -8.37 8.38 13.64
CA GLY A 103 -9.11 9.30 12.79
C GLY A 103 -9.47 8.64 11.46
N GLN A 104 -9.24 9.32 10.34
CA GLN A 104 -9.47 8.75 9.01
C GLN A 104 -8.19 8.08 8.51
N THR A 105 -8.29 6.78 8.22
CA THR A 105 -7.29 5.98 7.50
C THR A 105 -7.81 5.78 6.08
N ASP A 106 -6.97 6.05 5.09
CA ASP A 106 -7.31 5.92 3.68
C ASP A 106 -6.38 4.91 3.01
N ALA A 107 -6.96 3.99 2.24
CA ALA A 107 -6.21 2.92 1.59
C ALA A 107 -6.69 2.69 0.15
N ALA A 108 -5.75 2.48 -0.78
CA ALA A 108 -6.07 2.22 -2.17
C ALA A 108 -4.98 1.44 -2.90
N ILE A 109 -5.39 0.56 -3.82
CA ILE A 109 -4.51 0.07 -4.88
C ILE A 109 -4.40 1.19 -5.92
N ASN A 110 -3.19 1.71 -6.12
CA ASN A 110 -2.94 2.88 -6.98
C ASN A 110 -2.25 2.52 -8.30
N SER A 111 -1.61 1.35 -8.37
CA SER A 111 -0.92 0.89 -9.56
C SER A 111 -0.85 -0.64 -9.55
N ALA A 112 -0.96 -1.28 -10.71
CA ALA A 112 -0.76 -2.72 -10.81
C ALA A 112 -0.34 -3.14 -12.22
N TYR A 113 0.51 -4.15 -12.32
CA TYR A 113 0.98 -4.73 -13.57
C TYR A 113 0.54 -6.19 -13.66
N TYR A 114 -0.05 -6.57 -14.80
CA TYR A 114 -0.45 -7.94 -15.07
C TYR A 114 -0.20 -8.26 -16.55
N ASP A 115 0.58 -9.29 -16.85
CA ASP A 115 0.90 -9.69 -18.24
C ASP A 115 0.39 -11.09 -18.60
N GLY A 116 -0.43 -11.69 -17.75
CA GLY A 116 -0.88 -13.07 -17.91
C GLY A 116 0.11 -14.11 -17.38
N THR A 117 1.32 -13.75 -16.99
CA THR A 117 2.27 -14.67 -16.34
C THR A 117 2.56 -14.24 -14.92
N SER A 118 2.66 -12.93 -14.67
CA SER A 118 2.95 -12.34 -13.37
C SER A 118 1.91 -11.29 -12.99
N LEU A 119 1.76 -11.06 -11.70
CA LEU A 119 1.04 -9.92 -11.12
C LEU A 119 1.99 -9.18 -10.17
N ILE A 120 1.94 -7.86 -10.20
CA ILE A 120 2.61 -6.97 -9.24
C ILE A 120 1.63 -5.85 -8.88
N VAL A 121 1.45 -5.56 -7.60
CA VAL A 121 0.45 -4.60 -7.11
C VAL A 121 1.12 -3.57 -6.19
N GLY A 122 0.93 -2.29 -6.52
CA GLY A 122 1.31 -1.16 -5.71
C GLY A 122 0.08 -0.56 -5.01
N TYR A 123 0.14 -0.46 -3.69
CA TYR A 123 -0.92 0.15 -2.89
C TYR A 123 -0.36 1.08 -1.82
N THR A 124 -1.23 1.93 -1.30
CA THR A 124 -0.91 2.89 -0.25
C THR A 124 -1.89 2.79 0.91
N ILE A 125 -1.40 3.02 2.13
CA ILE A 125 -2.21 3.19 3.33
C ILE A 125 -1.71 4.43 4.05
N ARG A 126 -2.59 5.43 4.23
CA ARG A 126 -2.30 6.63 5.00
C ARG A 126 -2.78 6.44 6.42
N ASN A 127 -1.98 6.88 7.39
CA ASN A 127 -2.40 6.91 8.80
C ASN A 127 -2.81 5.50 9.27
N SER A 128 -1.95 4.54 8.92
CA SER A 128 -2.10 3.10 9.13
C SER A 128 -1.94 2.72 10.58
N SER A 129 -1.06 3.37 11.34
CA SER A 129 -0.73 2.96 12.71
C SER A 129 -0.51 4.13 13.66
N ARG A 130 -0.73 3.84 14.95
CA ARG A 130 -0.38 4.71 16.07
C ARG A 130 -0.18 3.89 17.33
N MET A 131 0.92 4.16 18.04
CA MET A 131 1.19 3.61 19.37
C MET A 131 1.03 4.69 20.44
N GLU A 132 0.55 4.32 21.62
CA GLU A 132 0.54 5.19 22.78
C GLU A 132 0.69 4.42 24.09
N GLU A 133 1.09 5.12 25.16
CA GLU A 133 1.03 4.57 26.52
C GLU A 133 -0.41 4.27 26.92
N TYR A 134 -0.65 3.07 27.44
CA TYR A 134 -1.98 2.65 27.86
C TYR A 134 -1.92 1.69 29.04
N LEU A 135 -2.59 2.06 30.13
CA LEU A 135 -2.77 1.16 31.26
C LEU A 135 -4.15 0.51 31.19
N PRO A 136 -4.24 -0.83 31.05
CA PRO A 136 -5.52 -1.52 31.00
C PRO A 136 -6.27 -1.36 32.31
N ASP A 137 -7.59 -1.20 32.21
CA ASP A 137 -8.47 -1.32 33.37
C ASP A 137 -8.60 -2.79 33.82
N GLU A 138 -9.27 -3.02 34.96
CA GLU A 138 -9.43 -4.37 35.52
C GLU A 138 -10.16 -5.33 34.58
N THR A 139 -11.07 -4.82 33.74
CA THR A 139 -11.85 -5.65 32.82
C THR A 139 -10.99 -6.10 31.65
N LEU A 140 -10.24 -5.17 31.06
CA LEU A 140 -9.34 -5.46 29.96
C LEU A 140 -8.19 -6.37 30.43
N ALA A 141 -7.57 -6.06 31.57
CA ALA A 141 -6.50 -6.87 32.15
C ALA A 141 -6.93 -8.32 32.41
N ALA A 142 -8.16 -8.54 32.87
CA ALA A 142 -8.70 -9.88 33.10
C ALA A 142 -8.93 -10.69 31.81
N ALA A 143 -9.01 -10.04 30.65
CA ALA A 143 -9.16 -10.68 29.34
C ALA A 143 -7.82 -10.95 28.65
N MET A 144 -6.70 -10.43 29.17
CA MET A 144 -5.38 -10.59 28.57
C MET A 144 -4.80 -11.98 28.81
N THR A 145 -3.92 -12.41 27.90
CA THR A 145 -3.18 -13.68 28.00
C THR A 145 -1.75 -13.41 28.43
N GLN A 146 -1.24 -14.20 29.38
CA GLN A 146 0.14 -14.09 29.83
C GLN A 146 1.11 -14.50 28.71
N MET A 147 2.16 -13.73 28.50
CA MET A 147 3.24 -14.01 27.54
C MET A 147 4.59 -14.19 28.23
N ASP A 148 5.63 -14.48 27.45
CA ASP A 148 7.01 -14.41 27.92
C ASP A 148 7.32 -12.98 28.39
N ASN A 149 7.96 -12.86 29.54
CA ASN A 149 8.31 -11.57 30.12
C ASN A 149 9.34 -10.80 29.27
N ASN A 150 10.09 -11.49 28.42
CA ASN A 150 11.07 -10.91 27.50
C ASN A 150 10.46 -10.39 26.19
N LEU A 151 9.15 -10.54 25.98
CA LEU A 151 8.48 -9.94 24.83
C LEU A 151 8.72 -8.42 24.83
N VAL A 152 9.15 -7.91 23.69
CA VAL A 152 9.31 -6.48 23.39
C VAL A 152 8.85 -6.31 21.96
N TRP A 153 7.98 -5.33 21.70
CA TRP A 153 7.58 -5.00 20.33
C TRP A 153 8.72 -4.32 19.58
N ALA A 154 8.73 -4.49 18.26
CA ALA A 154 9.59 -3.68 17.39
C ALA A 154 8.98 -2.28 17.24
N ALA A 155 9.84 -1.28 17.09
CA ALA A 155 9.40 0.07 16.75
C ALA A 155 9.51 0.26 15.24
N ASP A 156 8.48 0.82 14.62
CA ASP A 156 8.50 1.15 13.20
C ASP A 156 9.08 2.56 12.95
N ASN A 157 9.15 3.39 14.00
CA ASN A 157 9.68 4.74 13.95
C ASN A 157 10.26 5.19 15.31
N ASP A 158 10.94 6.34 15.32
CA ASP A 158 11.61 6.87 16.51
C ASP A 158 10.64 7.14 17.69
N GLU A 159 9.42 7.62 17.42
CA GLU A 159 8.42 7.91 18.45
C GLU A 159 7.95 6.62 19.15
N GLU A 160 7.67 5.57 18.39
CA GLU A 160 7.40 4.25 18.94
C GLU A 160 8.61 3.68 19.70
N GLY A 161 9.82 3.94 19.20
CA GLY A 161 11.06 3.56 19.86
C GLY A 161 11.20 4.17 21.26
N GLU A 162 10.80 5.42 21.44
CA GLU A 162 10.77 6.08 22.75
C GLU A 162 9.74 5.43 23.69
N LEU A 163 8.54 5.14 23.21
CA LEU A 163 7.48 4.47 23.98
C LEU A 163 7.90 3.06 24.43
N ILE A 164 8.46 2.27 23.52
CA ILE A 164 8.95 0.91 23.80
C ILE A 164 10.10 0.96 24.80
N THR A 165 11.03 1.91 24.65
CA THR A 165 12.14 2.10 25.61
C THR A 165 11.62 2.43 27.00
N ALA A 166 10.66 3.35 27.11
CA ALA A 166 10.04 3.72 28.39
C ALA A 166 9.32 2.52 29.03
N TRP A 167 8.63 1.70 28.24
CA TRP A 167 7.98 0.48 28.70
C TRP A 167 9.00 -0.56 29.21
N VAL A 168 10.10 -0.78 28.47
CA VAL A 168 11.18 -1.68 28.88
C VAL A 168 11.81 -1.22 30.20
N GLN A 169 12.09 0.08 30.33
CA GLN A 169 12.64 0.63 31.57
C GLN A 169 11.68 0.44 32.75
N ALA A 170 10.38 0.68 32.55
CA ALA A 170 9.38 0.45 33.59
C ALA A 170 9.32 -1.01 34.03
N ARG A 171 9.42 -1.94 33.08
CA ARG A 171 9.50 -3.38 33.35
C ARG A 171 10.71 -3.74 34.19
N GLU A 172 11.90 -3.25 33.85
CA GLU A 172 13.14 -3.49 34.60
C GLU A 172 13.08 -2.94 36.03
N GLU A 173 12.35 -1.84 36.23
CA GLU A 173 12.12 -1.24 37.55
C GLU A 173 10.98 -1.92 38.35
N GLY A 174 10.29 -2.92 37.78
CA GLY A 174 9.13 -3.55 38.42
C GLY A 174 7.90 -2.64 38.50
N ARG A 175 7.85 -1.57 37.70
CA ARG A 175 6.69 -0.67 37.61
C ARG A 175 5.71 -1.17 36.58
N LYS A 176 4.42 -1.08 36.91
CA LYS A 176 3.33 -1.26 35.95
C LYS A 176 3.51 -0.32 34.77
N ALA A 177 3.37 -0.86 33.57
CA ALA A 177 3.43 -0.12 32.32
C ALA A 177 2.63 -0.85 31.24
N GLY A 178 2.09 -0.12 30.28
CA GLY A 178 1.46 -0.73 29.14
C GLY A 178 1.47 0.18 27.92
N LEU A 179 1.31 -0.46 26.76
CA LEU A 179 1.24 0.13 25.45
C LEU A 179 -0.01 -0.39 24.75
N VAL A 180 -0.57 0.42 23.87
CA VAL A 180 -1.55 -0.02 22.87
C VAL A 180 -1.04 0.42 21.51
N GLN A 181 -1.20 -0.47 20.52
CA GLN A 181 -0.98 -0.15 19.12
C GLN A 181 -2.31 -0.33 18.37
N TYR A 182 -2.75 0.74 17.71
CA TYR A 182 -3.87 0.71 16.78
C TYR A 182 -3.28 0.63 15.39
N HIS A 183 -3.72 -0.32 14.57
CA HIS A 183 -3.28 -0.38 13.19
C HIS A 183 -4.36 -0.89 12.22
N VAL A 184 -4.38 -0.31 11.02
CA VAL A 184 -5.12 -0.79 9.85
C VAL A 184 -4.11 -1.35 8.87
N TRP A 185 -4.24 -2.64 8.57
CA TRP A 185 -3.25 -3.38 7.78
C TRP A 185 -3.92 -4.23 6.70
N PRO A 186 -3.23 -4.48 5.58
CA PRO A 186 -3.75 -5.29 4.49
C PRO A 186 -3.57 -6.78 4.79
N SER A 187 -4.52 -7.61 4.39
CA SER A 187 -4.37 -9.07 4.43
C SER A 187 -3.15 -9.49 3.62
N ASP A 188 -2.49 -10.52 4.12
CA ASP A 188 -1.54 -11.35 3.38
C ASP A 188 -2.19 -12.10 2.20
N HIS A 189 -3.51 -12.31 2.23
CA HIS A 189 -4.28 -12.84 1.10
C HIS A 189 -4.70 -11.76 0.11
N THR A 190 -4.75 -12.14 -1.16
CA THR A 190 -5.29 -11.33 -2.25
C THR A 190 -6.23 -12.19 -3.07
N GLU A 191 -7.47 -11.76 -3.25
CA GLU A 191 -8.50 -12.60 -3.87
C GLU A 191 -9.04 -11.97 -5.15
N THR A 192 -9.46 -12.79 -6.11
CA THR A 192 -10.34 -12.36 -7.20
C THR A 192 -11.79 -12.26 -6.73
N ASP A 193 -12.67 -11.63 -7.52
CA ASP A 193 -14.11 -11.50 -7.20
C ASP A 193 -14.82 -12.85 -7.08
N ASP A 194 -14.34 -13.88 -7.77
CA ASP A 194 -14.81 -15.27 -7.71
C ASP A 194 -14.11 -16.11 -6.62
N GLY A 195 -13.22 -15.51 -5.82
CA GLY A 195 -12.65 -16.10 -4.62
C GLY A 195 -11.39 -16.95 -4.85
N ILE A 196 -10.69 -16.75 -5.96
CA ILE A 196 -9.39 -17.37 -6.20
C ILE A 196 -8.35 -16.60 -5.40
N ASP A 197 -7.67 -17.28 -4.47
CA ASP A 197 -6.55 -16.70 -3.73
C ASP A 197 -5.30 -16.63 -4.62
N ILE A 198 -4.68 -15.46 -4.66
CA ILE A 198 -3.45 -15.15 -5.38
C ILE A 198 -2.36 -14.94 -4.34
N SER A 199 -1.53 -15.96 -4.13
CA SER A 199 -0.53 -15.94 -3.07
C SER A 199 0.59 -14.94 -3.37
N PRO A 200 0.84 -13.97 -2.46
CA PRO A 200 2.01 -13.11 -2.56
C PRO A 200 3.30 -13.92 -2.39
N ARG A 201 4.37 -13.43 -3.01
CA ARG A 201 5.73 -13.97 -2.91
C ARG A 201 6.58 -13.07 -2.01
N THR A 202 6.60 -11.78 -2.31
CA THR A 202 7.37 -10.77 -1.59
C THR A 202 6.56 -9.50 -1.45
N GLU A 203 6.90 -8.73 -0.43
CA GLU A 203 6.35 -7.42 -0.18
C GLU A 203 7.44 -6.50 0.33
N GLU A 204 7.50 -5.28 -0.20
CA GLU A 204 8.36 -4.22 0.28
C GLU A 204 7.50 -3.00 0.60
N THR A 205 7.56 -2.54 1.86
CA THR A 205 6.85 -1.35 2.33
C THR A 205 7.85 -0.26 2.67
N ARG A 206 7.55 0.98 2.24
CA ARG A 206 8.31 2.18 2.57
C ARG A 206 7.38 3.21 3.19
N THR A 207 7.77 3.75 4.32
CA THR A 207 7.06 4.87 4.96
C THR A 207 7.58 6.18 4.39
N GLY A 208 6.70 6.97 3.78
CA GLY A 208 7.02 8.32 3.31
C GLY A 208 7.02 9.35 4.44
N GLU A 209 7.68 10.49 4.21
CA GLU A 209 7.67 11.64 5.13
C GLU A 209 6.26 12.24 5.33
N ASP A 210 5.34 11.90 4.45
CA ASP A 210 3.92 12.27 4.45
C ASP A 210 3.04 11.35 5.33
N GLY A 211 3.63 10.34 5.97
CA GLY A 211 2.92 9.36 6.78
C GLY A 211 2.10 8.37 5.96
N LEU A 212 2.36 8.27 4.64
CA LEU A 212 1.86 7.18 3.81
C LEU A 212 2.81 6.00 3.84
N GLU A 213 2.26 4.81 4.04
CA GLU A 213 2.92 3.56 3.69
C GLU A 213 2.70 3.29 2.21
N TYR A 214 3.80 3.08 1.49
CA TYR A 214 3.82 2.68 0.09
C TYR A 214 4.29 1.24 0.01
N THR A 215 3.47 0.36 -0.53
CA THR A 215 3.78 -1.07 -0.56
C THR A 215 3.78 -1.59 -1.99
N MET A 216 4.87 -2.26 -2.35
CA MET A 216 4.97 -3.07 -3.57
C MET A 216 4.85 -4.54 -3.20
N ARG A 217 3.80 -5.19 -3.69
CA ARG A 217 3.52 -6.61 -3.47
C ARG A 217 3.68 -7.38 -4.78
N GLU A 218 4.57 -8.36 -4.79
CA GLU A 218 4.76 -9.28 -5.90
C GLU A 218 4.14 -10.64 -5.60
N TYR A 219 3.68 -11.32 -6.64
CA TYR A 219 2.97 -12.58 -6.51
C TYR A 219 3.76 -13.74 -7.08
N ASN A 220 3.40 -14.96 -6.63
CA ASN A 220 3.99 -16.17 -7.16
C ASN A 220 3.81 -16.23 -8.68
N THR A 221 4.91 -16.58 -9.35
CA THR A 221 5.01 -16.60 -10.81
C THR A 221 5.58 -17.96 -11.22
N PRO A 222 5.05 -18.61 -12.27
CA PRO A 222 3.88 -18.18 -13.06
C PRO A 222 2.58 -18.24 -12.25
N LEU A 223 1.64 -17.34 -12.56
CA LEU A 223 0.27 -17.41 -12.07
C LEU A 223 -0.39 -18.74 -12.48
N THR A 224 -1.44 -19.14 -11.77
CA THR A 224 -2.20 -20.37 -12.07
C THR A 224 -2.87 -20.30 -13.45
N GLU A 225 -3.06 -21.44 -14.11
CA GLU A 225 -3.68 -21.52 -15.45
C GLU A 225 -5.00 -20.77 -15.59
N GLU A 226 -5.81 -20.77 -14.52
CA GLU A 226 -7.08 -20.06 -14.46
C GLU A 226 -6.89 -18.53 -14.58
N LEU A 227 -5.85 -18.00 -13.94
CA LEU A 227 -5.55 -16.57 -13.94
C LEU A 227 -4.77 -16.13 -15.19
N ARG A 228 -3.97 -16.99 -15.82
CA ARG A 228 -3.11 -16.60 -16.96
C ARG A 228 -3.86 -16.21 -18.22
N ASN A 229 -5.05 -16.77 -18.41
CA ASN A 229 -5.83 -16.64 -19.64
C ASN A 229 -6.88 -15.52 -19.60
N LEU A 230 -6.93 -14.74 -18.52
CA LEU A 230 -7.90 -13.67 -18.36
C LEU A 230 -7.39 -12.38 -19.01
N ASP A 231 -8.28 -11.66 -19.69
CA ASP A 231 -7.95 -10.34 -20.25
C ASP A 231 -7.84 -9.26 -19.16
N GLN A 232 -8.38 -9.53 -17.97
CA GLN A 232 -8.29 -8.66 -16.80
C GLN A 232 -8.36 -9.49 -15.52
N LEU A 233 -7.75 -8.97 -14.46
CA LEU A 233 -7.84 -9.52 -13.10
C LEU A 233 -8.53 -8.53 -12.17
N THR A 234 -9.45 -9.03 -11.36
CA THR A 234 -9.91 -8.31 -10.17
C THR A 234 -8.97 -8.63 -9.02
N VAL A 235 -8.49 -7.62 -8.33
CA VAL A 235 -7.58 -7.76 -7.18
C VAL A 235 -8.29 -7.19 -5.96
N ASN A 236 -8.54 -8.03 -4.96
CA ASN A 236 -9.16 -7.67 -3.70
C ASN A 236 -8.21 -7.93 -2.54
N ILE A 237 -7.79 -6.87 -1.85
CA ILE A 237 -6.96 -6.95 -0.64
C ILE A 237 -7.81 -6.49 0.53
N ARG A 238 -8.16 -7.42 1.44
CA ARG A 238 -8.97 -7.09 2.62
C ARG A 238 -8.12 -6.24 3.57
N LEU A 239 -8.77 -5.31 4.25
CA LEU A 239 -8.17 -4.53 5.33
C LEU A 239 -8.71 -5.05 6.66
N TYR A 240 -7.86 -5.04 7.66
CA TYR A 240 -8.22 -5.33 9.04
C TYR A 240 -7.82 -4.18 9.93
N ARG A 241 -8.67 -3.89 10.92
CA ARG A 241 -8.33 -3.00 12.03
C ARG A 241 -8.00 -3.86 13.23
N THR A 242 -6.84 -3.61 13.83
CA THR A 242 -6.37 -4.31 15.01
C THR A 242 -6.08 -3.32 16.13
N GLU A 243 -6.47 -3.71 17.35
CA GLU A 243 -5.97 -3.17 18.60
C GLU A 243 -5.09 -4.24 19.25
N GLU A 244 -3.81 -3.95 19.44
CA GLU A 244 -2.90 -4.79 20.21
C GLU A 244 -2.53 -4.09 21.51
N TYR A 245 -2.57 -4.82 22.64
CA TYR A 245 -2.25 -4.30 23.97
C TYR A 245 -1.09 -5.07 24.55
N LEU A 246 -0.08 -4.38 25.07
CA LEU A 246 1.03 -4.96 25.83
C LEU A 246 1.01 -4.41 27.24
N TYR A 247 0.94 -5.27 28.25
CA TYR A 247 0.86 -4.84 29.65
C TYR A 247 1.83 -5.61 30.53
N PHE A 248 2.59 -4.89 31.34
CA PHE A 248 3.38 -5.44 32.43
C PHE A 248 2.75 -5.05 33.76
N ASP A 249 2.39 -6.04 34.58
CA ASP A 249 1.67 -5.82 35.85
C ASP A 249 2.59 -5.55 37.05
N GLY A 250 3.90 -5.52 36.84
CA GLY A 250 4.94 -5.44 37.86
C GLY A 250 5.70 -6.76 38.07
N GLU A 251 5.18 -7.87 37.55
CA GLU A 251 5.79 -9.19 37.64
C GLU A 251 5.74 -9.96 36.29
N LYS A 252 4.64 -9.82 35.56
CA LYS A 252 4.32 -10.58 34.35
C LYS A 252 3.91 -9.68 33.19
N THR A 253 4.23 -10.15 31.99
CA THR A 253 3.79 -9.54 30.74
C THR A 253 2.52 -10.22 30.21
N TRP A 254 1.60 -9.42 29.71
CA TRP A 254 0.29 -9.82 29.21
C TRP A 254 0.02 -9.15 27.87
N THR A 255 -0.69 -9.83 26.98
CA THR A 255 -1.16 -9.26 25.71
C THR A 255 -2.62 -9.53 25.45
N LEU A 256 -3.25 -8.68 24.65
CA LEU A 256 -4.55 -8.92 24.04
C LEU A 256 -4.53 -8.31 22.64
N GLN A 257 -5.06 -9.07 21.67
CA GLN A 257 -5.29 -8.58 20.32
C GLN A 257 -6.79 -8.66 20.01
N LYS A 258 -7.33 -7.59 19.43
CA LYS A 258 -8.68 -7.57 18.85
C LYS A 258 -8.57 -7.16 17.40
N THR A 259 -9.16 -7.95 16.50
CA THR A 259 -9.12 -7.67 15.06
C THR A 259 -10.52 -7.73 14.48
N GLU A 260 -10.82 -6.80 13.57
CA GLU A 260 -12.08 -6.77 12.84
C GLU A 260 -11.87 -6.36 11.37
N PRO A 261 -12.76 -6.77 10.45
CA PRO A 261 -12.69 -6.33 9.06
C PRO A 261 -12.88 -4.81 8.91
N ALA A 262 -12.04 -4.18 8.12
CA ALA A 262 -12.01 -2.72 7.91
C ALA A 262 -12.28 -2.31 6.44
N GLY A 263 -12.66 -3.25 5.58
CA GLY A 263 -12.98 -2.98 4.18
C GLY A 263 -12.14 -3.81 3.22
N VAL A 264 -12.17 -3.46 1.93
CA VAL A 264 -11.46 -4.20 0.88
C VAL A 264 -10.96 -3.21 -0.17
N MET A 265 -9.65 -3.10 -0.34
CA MET A 265 -9.07 -2.40 -1.48
C MET A 265 -9.34 -3.25 -2.72
N ARG A 266 -9.96 -2.66 -3.75
CA ARG A 266 -10.31 -3.38 -4.96
C ARG A 266 -9.81 -2.65 -6.21
N ALA A 267 -9.19 -3.40 -7.12
CA ALA A 267 -8.80 -2.90 -8.44
C ALA A 267 -9.21 -3.88 -9.55
N VAL A 268 -9.37 -3.36 -10.77
CA VAL A 268 -9.44 -4.15 -11.99
C VAL A 268 -8.20 -3.84 -12.82
N VAL A 269 -7.37 -4.85 -13.04
CA VAL A 269 -6.07 -4.74 -13.71
C VAL A 269 -6.21 -5.36 -15.09
N GLN A 270 -6.01 -4.57 -16.14
CA GLN A 270 -6.05 -5.07 -17.52
C GLN A 270 -4.77 -5.86 -17.81
N LYS A 271 -4.89 -6.97 -18.55
CA LYS A 271 -3.74 -7.68 -19.07
C LYS A 271 -2.99 -6.77 -20.04
N THR A 272 -1.70 -6.60 -19.83
CA THR A 272 -0.86 -5.91 -20.80
C THR A 272 -0.83 -6.73 -22.09
N GLY A 273 -0.84 -6.06 -23.23
CA GLY A 273 -0.66 -6.71 -24.54
C GLY A 273 0.76 -7.25 -24.77
N ALA A 274 1.56 -7.40 -23.71
CA ALA A 274 2.95 -7.84 -23.78
C ALA A 274 3.00 -9.33 -24.16
N GLU A 275 3.81 -9.64 -25.16
CA GLU A 275 4.08 -11.04 -25.51
C GLU A 275 5.00 -11.67 -24.47
N ALA A 276 4.79 -12.96 -24.18
CA ALA A 276 5.72 -13.80 -23.43
C ALA A 276 6.42 -14.77 -24.40
N PRO A 277 7.47 -14.33 -25.13
CA PRO A 277 8.20 -15.20 -26.03
C PRO A 277 8.78 -16.42 -25.33
N VAL A 278 8.83 -17.52 -26.09
CA VAL A 278 9.52 -18.75 -25.71
C VAL A 278 10.86 -18.77 -26.40
N PHE A 279 11.93 -19.04 -25.64
CA PHE A 279 13.28 -19.25 -26.14
C PHE A 279 13.66 -20.70 -25.89
N SER A 280 14.40 -21.33 -26.79
CA SER A 280 14.82 -22.72 -26.63
C SER A 280 16.25 -22.94 -27.08
N GLY A 281 16.91 -23.87 -26.41
CA GLY A 281 18.27 -24.27 -26.72
C GLY A 281 18.60 -25.65 -26.18
N THR A 282 19.71 -26.19 -26.64
CA THR A 282 20.28 -27.45 -26.16
C THR A 282 21.76 -27.24 -25.90
N GLY A 283 22.29 -27.91 -24.88
CA GLY A 283 23.71 -27.84 -24.54
C GLY A 283 24.17 -29.11 -23.84
N THR A 284 25.44 -29.10 -23.42
CA THR A 284 26.04 -30.17 -22.63
C THR A 284 26.72 -29.51 -21.43
N TYR A 285 26.44 -29.99 -20.21
CA TYR A 285 27.09 -29.51 -19.00
C TYR A 285 27.71 -30.67 -18.23
N LYS A 286 29.01 -30.57 -17.92
CA LYS A 286 29.81 -31.65 -17.30
C LYS A 286 29.60 -33.04 -17.95
N GLY A 287 29.41 -33.07 -19.28
CA GLY A 287 29.18 -34.30 -20.05
C GLY A 287 27.74 -34.81 -20.09
N THR A 288 26.79 -34.10 -19.48
CA THR A 288 25.35 -34.40 -19.51
C THR A 288 24.65 -33.48 -20.49
N ASP A 289 23.98 -34.05 -21.50
CA ASP A 289 23.19 -33.27 -22.46
C ASP A 289 21.92 -32.75 -21.81
N PHE A 290 21.48 -31.55 -22.18
CA PHE A 290 20.25 -30.94 -21.71
C PHE A 290 19.52 -30.16 -22.80
N SER A 291 18.21 -30.00 -22.59
CA SER A 291 17.35 -29.06 -23.31
C SER A 291 16.80 -28.03 -22.35
N ALA A 292 16.76 -26.77 -22.78
CA ALA A 292 16.22 -25.65 -22.02
C ALA A 292 15.16 -24.93 -22.85
N SER A 293 14.07 -24.53 -22.21
CA SER A 293 13.03 -23.67 -22.75
C SER A 293 12.74 -22.57 -21.74
N VAL A 294 12.75 -21.30 -22.16
CA VAL A 294 12.44 -20.17 -21.30
C VAL A 294 11.23 -19.44 -21.83
N THR A 295 10.17 -19.34 -21.03
CA THR A 295 9.09 -18.39 -21.29
C THR A 295 9.39 -17.12 -20.52
N ALA A 296 9.59 -15.99 -21.21
CA ALA A 296 9.97 -14.73 -20.57
C ALA A 296 9.02 -13.60 -20.92
N SER A 297 8.71 -12.76 -19.95
CA SER A 297 7.98 -11.50 -20.10
C SER A 297 8.85 -10.34 -19.59
N ALA A 298 8.28 -9.14 -19.57
CA ALA A 298 8.95 -7.99 -18.96
C ALA A 298 9.16 -8.15 -17.44
N SER A 299 8.29 -8.89 -16.76
CA SER A 299 8.28 -8.97 -15.30
C SER A 299 8.92 -10.25 -14.76
N SER A 300 9.03 -11.31 -15.57
CA SER A 300 9.55 -12.60 -15.12
C SER A 300 10.09 -13.46 -16.25
N ALA A 301 10.82 -14.52 -15.89
CA ALA A 301 11.10 -15.63 -16.79
C ALA A 301 10.95 -16.98 -16.06
N ALA A 302 10.52 -17.99 -16.79
CA ALA A 302 10.43 -19.37 -16.32
C ALA A 302 11.27 -20.26 -17.24
N LEU A 303 12.36 -20.82 -16.70
CA LEU A 303 13.25 -21.76 -17.36
C LEU A 303 12.80 -23.18 -17.04
N ASP A 304 12.23 -23.86 -18.02
CA ASP A 304 12.06 -25.31 -18.00
C ASP A 304 13.35 -25.95 -18.52
N ILE A 305 13.99 -26.75 -17.69
CA ILE A 305 15.21 -27.47 -18.05
C ILE A 305 15.02 -28.97 -17.87
N HIS A 306 15.59 -29.74 -18.81
CA HIS A 306 15.59 -31.20 -18.77
C HIS A 306 16.98 -31.72 -19.14
N PHE A 307 17.61 -32.45 -18.21
CA PHE A 307 18.86 -33.16 -18.39
C PHE A 307 18.61 -34.62 -18.77
N SER A 308 19.43 -35.14 -19.69
CA SER A 308 19.41 -36.55 -20.10
C SER A 308 19.71 -37.50 -18.94
N GLU A 309 20.61 -37.09 -18.04
CA GLU A 309 21.00 -37.81 -16.84
C GLU A 309 20.95 -36.89 -15.61
N LEU A 310 21.08 -37.44 -14.40
CA LEU A 310 21.20 -36.60 -13.21
C LEU A 310 22.52 -35.85 -13.27
N LEU A 311 22.53 -34.61 -12.83
CA LEU A 311 23.77 -33.87 -12.65
C LEU A 311 24.67 -34.59 -11.63
N PRO A 312 26.00 -34.46 -11.74
CA PRO A 312 26.92 -34.99 -10.74
C PRO A 312 26.59 -34.43 -9.35
N GLN A 313 26.64 -35.27 -8.32
CA GLN A 313 26.51 -34.79 -6.93
C GLN A 313 27.64 -33.82 -6.60
N LEU A 314 27.26 -32.71 -5.97
CA LEU A 314 28.18 -31.69 -5.50
C LEU A 314 28.62 -31.98 -4.05
N PRO A 315 29.74 -31.40 -3.60
CA PRO A 315 30.10 -31.40 -2.18
C PRO A 315 29.01 -30.76 -1.29
N GLU A 316 29.11 -30.98 0.02
CA GLU A 316 28.34 -30.21 1.01
C GLU A 316 28.62 -28.72 0.81
N ASP A 317 27.60 -27.88 1.00
CA ASP A 317 27.65 -26.42 0.81
C ASP A 317 27.87 -25.94 -0.63
N HIS A 318 27.67 -26.79 -1.63
CA HIS A 318 27.71 -26.43 -3.06
C HIS A 318 26.34 -26.64 -3.73
N TRP A 319 26.01 -25.79 -4.72
CA TRP A 319 24.77 -25.92 -5.51
C TRP A 319 24.98 -25.52 -6.97
N TYR A 320 24.07 -25.96 -7.85
CA TYR A 320 24.01 -25.49 -9.23
C TYR A 320 23.19 -24.20 -9.30
N ALA A 321 23.81 -23.12 -9.77
CA ALA A 321 23.15 -21.85 -10.07
C ALA A 321 22.93 -21.69 -11.57
N PHE A 322 21.76 -21.15 -11.93
CA PHE A 322 21.34 -20.97 -13.31
C PHE A 322 21.22 -19.49 -13.58
N TYR A 323 22.01 -19.00 -14.53
CA TYR A 323 22.05 -17.59 -14.86
C TYR A 323 21.45 -17.34 -16.23
N LEU A 324 20.37 -16.57 -16.26
CA LEU A 324 19.82 -16.02 -17.49
C LEU A 324 20.32 -14.59 -17.67
N THR A 325 20.84 -14.28 -18.86
CA THR A 325 21.20 -12.91 -19.25
C THR A 325 20.46 -12.48 -20.51
N ASP A 326 19.99 -11.24 -20.53
CA ASP A 326 19.36 -10.63 -21.72
C ASP A 326 20.39 -10.13 -22.75
N GLU A 327 19.92 -9.54 -23.85
CA GLU A 327 20.77 -9.00 -24.92
C GLU A 327 21.73 -7.88 -24.47
N THR A 328 21.48 -7.25 -23.33
CA THR A 328 22.34 -6.20 -22.75
C THR A 328 23.38 -6.77 -21.80
N GLY A 329 23.29 -8.06 -21.49
CA GLY A 329 24.12 -8.74 -20.50
C GLY A 329 23.60 -8.58 -19.07
N THR A 330 22.41 -8.01 -18.87
CA THR A 330 21.79 -7.92 -17.55
C THR A 330 21.37 -9.31 -17.09
N VAL A 331 21.82 -9.69 -15.90
CA VAL A 331 21.45 -10.94 -15.23
C VAL A 331 20.04 -10.81 -14.67
N LEU A 332 19.19 -11.79 -14.96
CA LEU A 332 17.89 -11.94 -14.33
C LEU A 332 18.06 -12.59 -12.96
N PHE A 333 17.35 -12.09 -11.95
CA PHE A 333 17.48 -12.58 -10.57
C PHE A 333 16.75 -13.91 -10.38
N GLN A 334 17.45 -14.95 -9.95
CA GLN A 334 16.89 -16.29 -9.70
C GLN A 334 16.11 -16.32 -8.39
N ASN A 335 14.85 -16.76 -8.41
CA ASN A 335 13.99 -16.80 -7.23
C ASN A 335 14.08 -18.11 -6.45
N GLU A 336 14.30 -19.23 -7.13
CA GLU A 336 14.31 -20.57 -6.52
C GLU A 336 15.58 -21.33 -6.92
N GLY A 337 16.20 -22.02 -5.97
CA GLY A 337 17.35 -22.88 -6.22
C GLY A 337 16.99 -24.15 -7.00
N TRP A 338 17.98 -24.75 -7.65
CA TRP A 338 17.81 -26.04 -8.32
C TRP A 338 17.94 -27.21 -7.34
N ASP A 339 17.11 -28.23 -7.54
CA ASP A 339 17.17 -29.51 -6.82
C ASP A 339 18.00 -30.51 -7.64
N ASP A 340 19.22 -30.80 -7.18
CA ASP A 340 20.20 -31.63 -7.89
C ASP A 340 19.80 -33.12 -7.93
N GLU A 341 18.78 -33.53 -7.17
CA GLU A 341 18.20 -34.88 -7.24
C GLU A 341 17.20 -35.03 -8.41
N LYS A 342 16.93 -33.96 -9.16
CA LYS A 342 16.03 -33.96 -10.31
C LYS A 342 16.76 -33.90 -11.65
N LYS A 343 16.15 -34.54 -12.65
CA LYS A 343 16.55 -34.41 -14.06
C LYS A 343 15.82 -33.28 -14.78
N GLU A 344 14.71 -32.82 -14.23
CA GLU A 344 13.88 -31.80 -14.83
C GLU A 344 13.22 -30.94 -13.76
N GLY A 345 12.99 -29.68 -14.11
CA GLY A 345 12.38 -28.71 -13.22
C GLY A 345 12.22 -27.37 -13.90
N THR A 346 11.49 -26.49 -13.22
CA THR A 346 11.26 -25.12 -13.64
C THR A 346 11.95 -24.20 -12.64
N ILE A 347 12.77 -23.28 -13.13
CA ILE A 347 13.42 -22.23 -12.33
C ILE A 347 12.80 -20.89 -12.73
N THR A 348 12.40 -20.10 -11.75
CA THR A 348 11.76 -18.80 -12.00
C THR A 348 12.73 -17.66 -11.71
N PHE A 349 12.58 -16.59 -12.48
CA PHE A 349 13.43 -15.41 -12.44
C PHE A 349 12.59 -14.14 -12.42
N GLU A 350 13.10 -13.10 -11.78
CA GLU A 350 12.60 -11.74 -11.96
C GLU A 350 13.08 -11.18 -13.30
N GLY A 351 12.18 -10.56 -14.05
CA GLY A 351 12.47 -9.93 -15.33
C GLY A 351 13.24 -8.61 -15.16
N THR A 352 13.55 -7.93 -16.26
CA THR A 352 14.29 -6.65 -16.22
C THR A 352 13.38 -5.42 -16.37
N GLY A 353 12.07 -5.65 -16.48
CA GLY A 353 11.08 -4.64 -16.86
C GLY A 353 10.90 -4.52 -18.38
N LYS A 354 11.69 -5.28 -19.17
CA LYS A 354 11.64 -5.33 -20.64
C LYS A 354 11.49 -6.77 -21.11
N VAL A 355 10.72 -6.97 -22.18
CA VAL A 355 10.64 -8.27 -22.84
C VAL A 355 11.97 -8.54 -23.55
N PRO A 356 12.72 -9.59 -23.16
CA PRO A 356 14.01 -9.87 -23.76
C PRO A 356 13.85 -10.21 -25.25
N GLN A 357 14.87 -9.87 -26.05
CA GLN A 357 14.94 -10.26 -27.46
C GLN A 357 15.88 -11.44 -27.68
N GLU A 358 16.85 -11.61 -26.79
CA GLU A 358 17.74 -12.75 -26.73
C GLU A 358 17.90 -13.18 -25.27
N LEU A 359 18.08 -14.48 -25.05
CA LEU A 359 18.46 -14.99 -23.75
C LEU A 359 19.66 -15.92 -23.88
N SER A 360 20.57 -15.82 -22.93
CA SER A 360 21.65 -16.78 -22.76
C SER A 360 21.54 -17.45 -21.40
N LEU A 361 21.78 -18.77 -21.38
CA LEU A 361 21.87 -19.56 -20.17
C LEU A 361 23.33 -19.89 -19.85
N ARG A 362 23.70 -19.76 -18.59
CA ARG A 362 24.92 -20.32 -18.00
C ARG A 362 24.55 -21.15 -16.78
N ILE A 363 25.27 -22.26 -16.58
CA ILE A 363 25.14 -23.12 -15.41
C ILE A 363 26.47 -23.06 -14.66
N ILE A 364 26.43 -22.65 -13.40
CA ILE A 364 27.62 -22.45 -12.56
C ILE A 364 27.48 -23.31 -11.32
N GLU A 365 28.60 -23.85 -10.85
CA GLU A 365 28.67 -24.46 -9.52
C GLU A 365 29.07 -23.38 -8.53
N GLU A 366 28.20 -23.11 -7.56
CA GLU A 366 28.46 -22.17 -6.49
C GLU A 366 28.70 -22.90 -5.19
N GLN A 367 29.31 -22.20 -4.23
CA GLN A 367 29.61 -22.70 -2.90
C GLN A 367 29.25 -21.64 -1.86
N GLU A 368 29.02 -22.06 -0.62
CA GLU A 368 28.77 -21.15 0.49
C GLU A 368 29.95 -20.17 0.68
N GLY A 369 29.62 -18.87 0.69
CA GLY A 369 30.58 -17.77 0.84
C GLY A 369 30.49 -16.73 -0.27
N GLU A 370 31.40 -15.74 -0.24
CA GLU A 370 31.50 -14.75 -1.33
C GLU A 370 32.14 -15.41 -2.55
N ILE A 371 31.37 -15.48 -3.63
CA ILE A 371 31.82 -15.84 -4.98
C ILE A 371 31.91 -14.59 -5.85
N ASP A 372 32.93 -14.52 -6.71
CA ASP A 372 33.00 -13.49 -7.75
C ASP A 372 32.17 -13.96 -8.95
N VAL A 373 30.85 -13.74 -8.89
CA VAL A 373 29.90 -14.16 -9.94
C VAL A 373 30.31 -13.63 -11.31
N ASP A 374 30.87 -12.42 -11.39
CA ASP A 374 31.33 -11.82 -12.65
C ASP A 374 32.53 -12.55 -13.25
N ALA A 375 33.41 -13.11 -12.42
CA ALA A 375 34.51 -13.94 -12.87
C ALA A 375 34.01 -15.30 -13.35
N GLU A 376 33.18 -15.97 -12.55
CA GLU A 376 32.62 -17.29 -12.88
C GLU A 376 31.77 -17.24 -14.17
N MET A 377 30.95 -16.19 -14.34
CA MET A 377 30.13 -15.98 -15.54
C MET A 377 30.95 -15.80 -16.82
N LYS A 378 32.20 -15.31 -16.73
CA LYS A 378 33.10 -15.17 -17.89
C LYS A 378 33.74 -16.48 -18.31
N GLU A 379 33.94 -17.40 -17.36
CA GLU A 379 34.54 -18.71 -17.63
C GLU A 379 33.49 -19.75 -18.01
N ALA A 380 32.25 -19.58 -17.54
CA ALA A 380 31.13 -20.46 -17.85
C ALA A 380 30.74 -20.46 -19.34
N GLU A 381 30.41 -21.64 -19.85
CA GLU A 381 29.93 -21.82 -21.22
C GLU A 381 28.56 -21.14 -21.40
N GLU A 382 28.47 -20.29 -22.43
CA GLU A 382 27.25 -19.58 -22.78
C GLU A 382 26.40 -20.39 -23.77
N ILE A 383 25.19 -20.75 -23.36
CA ILE A 383 24.20 -21.38 -24.24
C ILE A 383 23.22 -20.32 -24.72
N LYS A 384 23.27 -20.00 -26.01
CA LYS A 384 22.30 -19.11 -26.65
C LYS A 384 20.94 -19.80 -26.80
N LEU A 385 19.89 -19.17 -26.30
CA LEU A 385 18.51 -19.62 -26.46
C LEU A 385 17.85 -18.83 -27.59
N ASN A 386 17.28 -19.55 -28.56
CA ASN A 386 16.68 -18.96 -29.75
C ASN A 386 15.18 -18.86 -29.58
N ARG A 387 14.58 -17.73 -30.01
CA ARG A 387 13.14 -17.50 -30.00
C ARG A 387 12.37 -18.38 -30.99
#